data_AF-A0A8H3EKF3-F1
#
_entry.id   AF-A0A8H3EKF3-F1
#
_cell.length_a   1.000
_cell.length_b   1.000
_cell.length_c   1.000
_cell.angle_alpha   90.00
_cell.angle_beta   90.00
_cell.angle_gamma   90.00
#
_symmetry.space_group_name_H-M   'P 1'
#
loop_
_entity.id
_entity.type
_entity.pdbx_description
1 polymer ?
#
loop_
_entity_poly.entity_id
_entity_poly.type
_entity_poly.pdbx_seq_one_letter_code
_entity_poly.pdbx_strand_id
1 'polypeptide(L)'
;MLLSISLMLSYGAYLAFTILTGFLQKSTLGRFGDDTVKSHWSLGIGWTVYFSAWSWALAEDIRIGAVGLLAMLTAPLGWGLFLYHIYLIWAGMTTNESSKWAEWKDDIADGLVYKMDDEDILTRQRRLNDNIEPIVDWPAKSKQLVIRSSNGQLPTFIGKYDSQSDTLPSNGSSVQRSHQWKRVQGLHEIENLYDLGFGGNLRGILPF
;
A
#
# COMPACT_ATOMS: atom_id res chain seq x y z
N MET A 1 15.69 -5.08 -3.81
CA MET A 1 16.00 -4.02 -4.80
C MET A 1 15.68 -2.62 -4.29
N LEU A 2 14.44 -2.32 -3.85
CA LEU A 2 14.06 -0.99 -3.34
C LEU A 2 14.91 -0.48 -2.18
N LEU A 3 15.22 -1.34 -1.21
CA LEU A 3 16.12 -1.00 -0.10
C LEU A 3 17.50 -0.57 -0.60
N SER A 4 18.10 -1.35 -1.50
CA SER A 4 19.43 -1.06 -2.07
C SER A 4 19.45 0.27 -2.83
N ILE A 5 18.43 0.53 -3.66
CA ILE A 5 18.30 1.81 -4.38
C ILE A 5 18.12 2.97 -3.41
N SER A 6 17.29 2.82 -2.37
CA SER A 6 17.07 3.87 -1.37
C SER A 6 18.34 4.19 -0.57
N LEU A 7 19.11 3.17 -0.20
CA LEU A 7 20.41 3.33 0.46
C LEU A 7 21.43 4.00 -0.48
N MET A 8 21.48 3.59 -1.75
CA MET A 8 22.40 4.18 -2.73
C MET A 8 22.08 5.65 -3.01
N LEU A 9 20.80 6.01 -3.15
CA LEU A 9 20.37 7.40 -3.30
C LEU A 9 20.68 8.24 -2.04
N SER A 10 20.42 7.69 -0.86
CA SER A 10 20.74 8.35 0.41
C SER A 10 22.24 8.58 0.56
N TYR A 11 23.05 7.59 0.18
CA TYR A 11 24.51 7.68 0.18
C TYR A 11 25.02 8.72 -0.82
N GLY A 12 24.47 8.73 -2.05
CA GLY A 12 24.81 9.74 -3.06
C GLY A 12 24.46 11.16 -2.61
N ALA A 13 23.30 11.36 -1.99
CA ALA A 13 22.88 12.63 -1.43
C ALA A 13 23.81 13.08 -0.27
N TYR A 14 24.16 12.16 0.62
CA TYR A 14 25.08 12.41 1.73
C TYR A 14 26.49 12.76 1.24
N LEU A 15 27.01 12.02 0.27
CA LEU A 15 28.33 12.26 -0.32
C LEU A 15 28.38 13.64 -1.00
N ALA A 16 27.36 13.99 -1.79
CA ALA A 16 27.29 15.32 -2.39
C ALA A 16 27.22 16.40 -1.33
N PHE A 17 26.35 16.26 -0.32
CA PHE A 17 26.21 17.22 0.77
C PHE A 17 27.53 17.46 1.51
N THR A 18 28.28 16.40 1.84
CA THR A 18 29.57 16.52 2.53
C THR A 18 30.65 17.19 1.67
N ILE A 19 30.71 16.89 0.37
CA ILE A 19 31.66 17.54 -0.56
C ILE A 19 31.34 19.04 -0.70
N LEU A 20 30.08 19.39 -0.97
CA LEU A 20 29.63 20.77 -1.14
C LEU A 20 29.81 21.59 0.15
N THR A 21 29.51 20.99 1.30
CA THR A 21 29.74 21.61 2.62
C THR A 21 31.24 21.85 2.86
N GLY A 22 32.11 20.90 2.49
CA GLY A 22 33.56 21.07 2.58
C GLY A 22 34.08 22.20 1.68
N PHE A 23 33.53 22.34 0.47
CA PHE A 23 33.83 23.46 -0.42
C PHE A 23 33.40 24.80 0.18
N LEU A 24 32.19 24.88 0.73
CA LEU A 24 31.67 26.07 1.40
C LEU A 24 32.49 26.45 2.63
N GLN A 25 32.89 25.48 3.45
CA GLN A 25 33.73 25.72 4.61
C GLN A 25 35.10 26.30 4.22
N LYS A 26 35.75 25.75 3.19
CA LYS A 26 37.06 26.24 2.72
C LYS A 26 36.99 27.64 2.11
N SER A 27 35.96 27.89 1.29
CA SER A 27 35.78 29.17 0.59
C SER A 27 35.37 30.31 1.50
N THR A 28 34.55 30.04 2.53
CA THR A 28 34.14 31.05 3.52
C THR A 28 35.28 31.37 4.47
N LEU A 29 35.96 30.37 5.04
CA LEU A 29 37.11 30.60 5.94
C LEU A 29 38.26 31.31 5.25
N GLY A 30 38.56 30.96 3.99
CA GLY A 30 39.60 31.64 3.20
C GLY A 30 39.28 33.11 2.87
N ARG A 31 38.01 33.53 2.96
CA ARG A 31 37.56 34.89 2.64
C ARG A 31 37.43 35.79 3.88
N PHE A 32 37.18 35.20 5.05
CA PHE A 32 36.97 35.94 6.30
C PHE A 32 38.18 35.90 7.26
N GLY A 33 39.25 35.18 6.92
CA GLY A 33 40.59 35.45 7.44
C GLY A 33 40.79 35.28 8.94
N ASP A 34 39.96 34.50 9.62
CA ASP A 34 40.09 34.26 11.05
C ASP A 34 40.11 32.75 11.33
N ASP A 35 41.33 32.18 11.36
CA ASP A 35 41.63 30.78 11.67
C ASP A 35 41.23 30.38 13.12
N THR A 36 40.72 31.32 13.91
CA THR A 36 40.41 31.19 15.34
C THR A 36 39.01 30.67 15.63
N VAL A 37 38.07 30.71 14.67
CA VAL A 37 36.69 30.28 14.89
C VAL A 37 36.41 28.96 14.16
N LYS A 38 36.45 27.84 14.89
CA LYS A 38 36.04 26.49 14.43
C LYS A 38 34.53 26.35 14.19
N SER A 39 33.85 27.42 13.79
CA SER A 39 32.42 27.41 13.56
C SER A 39 32.09 26.86 12.19
N HIS A 40 30.99 26.10 12.08
CA HIS A 40 30.45 25.68 10.79
C HIS A 40 30.09 26.93 9.96
N TRP A 41 30.33 26.91 8.64
CA TRP A 41 30.15 28.07 7.75
C TRP A 41 28.73 28.67 7.79
N SER A 42 27.74 27.86 8.20
CA SER A 42 26.33 28.26 8.27
C SER A 42 25.90 28.87 9.60
N LEU A 43 26.79 29.02 10.58
CA LEU A 43 26.44 29.57 11.89
C LEU A 43 26.33 31.11 11.81
N GLY A 44 25.19 31.65 12.22
CA GLY A 44 24.96 33.09 12.28
C GLY A 44 24.59 33.75 10.94
N ILE A 45 24.44 32.99 9.84
CA ILE A 45 24.02 33.52 8.54
C ILE A 45 22.50 33.47 8.36
N GLY A 46 21.94 34.49 7.69
CA GLY A 46 20.52 34.52 7.34
C GLY A 46 20.17 33.55 6.21
N TRP A 47 18.89 33.16 6.14
CA TRP A 47 18.37 32.19 5.14
C TRP A 47 18.69 32.57 3.68
N THR A 48 18.61 33.85 3.32
CA THR A 48 18.93 34.30 1.96
C THR A 48 20.39 34.01 1.62
N VAL A 49 21.32 34.35 2.53
CA VAL A 49 22.76 34.10 2.34
C VAL A 49 23.06 32.61 2.30
N TYR A 50 22.37 31.81 3.12
CA TYR A 50 22.47 30.36 3.11
C TYR A 50 22.12 29.77 1.74
N PHE A 51 20.96 30.11 1.17
CA PHE A 51 20.57 29.62 -0.15
C PHE A 51 21.45 30.17 -1.28
N SER A 52 21.88 31.43 -1.19
CA SER A 52 22.85 31.98 -2.16
C SER A 52 24.18 31.24 -2.14
N ALA A 53 24.70 30.89 -0.96
CA ALA A 53 25.93 30.11 -0.82
C ALA A 53 25.78 28.71 -1.43
N TRP A 54 24.66 28.02 -1.15
CA TRP A 54 24.37 26.73 -1.77
C TRP A 54 24.22 26.82 -3.29
N SER A 55 23.52 27.83 -3.81
CA SER A 55 23.39 28.05 -5.27
C SER A 55 24.76 28.26 -5.91
N TRP A 56 25.65 28.99 -5.25
CA TRP A 56 27.01 29.19 -5.73
C TRP A 56 27.83 27.90 -5.69
N ALA A 57 27.77 27.14 -4.58
CA ALA A 57 28.48 25.87 -4.46
C ALA A 57 28.02 24.81 -5.48
N LEU A 58 26.72 24.79 -5.81
CA LEU A 58 26.17 23.94 -6.86
C LEU A 58 26.62 24.34 -8.27
N ALA A 59 26.86 25.64 -8.50
CA ALA A 59 27.28 26.18 -9.79
C ALA A 59 28.77 25.97 -10.07
N GLU A 60 29.61 25.94 -9.02
CA GLU A 60 31.06 25.71 -9.16
C GLU A 60 31.36 24.35 -9.80
N ASP A 61 30.75 23.29 -9.27
CA ASP A 61 30.91 21.92 -9.76
C ASP A 61 29.56 21.35 -10.21
N ILE A 62 29.13 21.74 -11.41
CA ILE A 62 27.82 21.35 -11.95
C ILE A 62 27.60 19.83 -11.96
N ARG A 63 28.65 19.02 -12.12
CA ARG A 63 28.56 17.56 -12.14
C ARG A 63 28.18 17.00 -10.77
N ILE A 64 28.87 17.43 -9.72
CA ILE A 64 28.63 16.98 -8.33
C ILE A 64 27.33 17.59 -7.83
N GLY A 65 27.09 18.87 -8.13
CA GLY A 65 25.87 19.57 -7.78
C GLY A 65 24.61 18.97 -8.41
N ALA A 66 24.62 18.69 -9.72
CA ALA A 66 23.46 18.11 -10.40
C ALA A 66 23.16 16.68 -9.92
N VAL A 67 24.18 15.82 -9.81
CA VAL A 67 24.00 14.44 -9.33
C VAL A 67 23.56 14.44 -7.86
N GLY A 68 24.14 15.30 -7.03
CA GLY A 68 23.77 15.46 -5.63
C GLY A 68 22.33 15.93 -5.42
N LEU A 69 21.91 16.94 -6.18
CA LEU A 69 20.55 17.46 -6.13
C LEU A 69 19.54 16.40 -6.60
N LEU A 70 19.85 15.71 -7.70
CA LEU A 70 19.02 14.60 -8.18
C LEU A 70 18.89 13.50 -7.12
N ALA A 71 20.00 13.09 -6.49
CA ALA A 71 19.98 12.08 -5.43
C ALA A 71 19.20 12.56 -4.20
N MET A 72 19.36 13.81 -3.77
CA MET A 72 18.65 14.39 -2.64
C MET A 72 17.13 14.47 -2.89
N LEU A 73 16.71 14.80 -4.13
CA LEU A 73 15.30 14.89 -4.50
C LEU A 73 14.65 13.51 -4.66
N THR A 74 15.41 12.52 -5.13
CA THR A 74 14.90 11.16 -5.39
C THR A 74 15.00 10.22 -4.19
N ALA A 75 15.86 10.49 -3.20
CA ALA A 75 15.99 9.65 -2.00
C ALA A 75 14.67 9.52 -1.21
N PRO A 76 13.89 10.60 -0.94
CA PRO A 76 12.59 10.49 -0.28
C PRO A 76 11.60 9.62 -1.05
N LEU A 77 11.62 9.68 -2.39
CA LEU A 77 10.74 8.87 -3.24
C LEU A 77 11.09 7.37 -3.12
N GLY A 78 12.38 7.03 -3.09
CA GLY A 78 12.84 5.65 -2.86
C GLY A 78 12.37 5.11 -1.51
N TRP A 79 12.55 5.89 -0.44
CA TRP A 79 12.07 5.55 0.90
C TRP A 79 10.55 5.41 0.97
N GLY A 80 9.80 6.30 0.33
CA GLY A 80 8.34 6.22 0.27
C GLY A 80 7.87 4.92 -0.37
N LEU A 81 8.45 4.54 -1.51
CA LEU A 81 8.11 3.30 -2.18
C LEU A 81 8.51 2.06 -1.36
N PHE A 82 9.68 2.08 -0.72
CA PHE A 82 10.13 1.00 0.14
C PHE A 82 9.20 0.79 1.35
N LEU A 83 8.85 1.87 2.05
CA LEU A 83 7.93 1.81 3.20
C LEU A 83 6.53 1.36 2.78
N TYR A 84 6.06 1.80 1.61
CA TYR A 84 4.79 1.32 1.06
C TYR A 84 4.80 -0.20 0.84
N HIS A 85 5.90 -0.77 0.36
CA HIS A 85 6.01 -2.22 0.19
C HIS A 85 6.10 -2.96 1.53
N ILE A 86 6.78 -2.41 2.54
CA ILE A 86 6.73 -2.96 3.90
C ILE A 86 5.29 -2.99 4.42
N TYR A 87 4.54 -1.91 4.20
CA TYR A 87 3.14 -1.83 4.56
C TYR A 87 2.28 -2.88 3.83
N LEU A 88 2.48 -3.08 2.52
CA LEU A 88 1.78 -4.12 1.75
C LEU A 88 2.05 -5.53 2.32
N ILE A 89 3.31 -5.83 2.67
CA ILE A 89 3.68 -7.10 3.29
C ILE A 89 3.02 -7.24 4.67
N TRP A 90 3.02 -6.17 5.45
CA TRP A 90 2.38 -6.15 6.76
C TRP A 90 0.88 -6.44 6.66
N ALA A 91 0.18 -5.79 5.73
CA ALA A 91 -1.25 -5.98 5.48
C ALA A 91 -1.59 -7.26 4.69
N GLY A 92 -0.58 -8.02 4.25
CA GLY A 92 -0.77 -9.24 3.46
C GLY A 92 -1.51 -8.99 2.15
N MET A 93 -1.27 -7.86 1.48
CA MET A 93 -2.00 -7.50 0.26
C MET A 93 -1.08 -7.18 -0.91
N THR A 94 -1.51 -7.51 -2.12
CA THR A 94 -0.87 -7.07 -3.35
C THR A 94 -1.29 -5.64 -3.71
N THR A 95 -0.52 -4.93 -4.53
CA THR A 95 -0.87 -3.57 -5.00
C THR A 95 -2.23 -3.51 -5.72
N ASN A 96 -2.62 -4.57 -6.42
CA ASN A 96 -3.93 -4.65 -7.06
C ASN A 96 -5.05 -4.76 -6.01
N GLU A 97 -4.83 -5.56 -4.97
CA GLU A 97 -5.79 -5.70 -3.87
C GLU A 97 -5.90 -4.42 -3.05
N SER A 98 -4.80 -3.70 -2.80
CA SER A 98 -4.86 -2.42 -2.09
C SER A 98 -5.69 -1.36 -2.83
N SER A 99 -5.66 -1.36 -4.17
CA SER A 99 -6.54 -0.51 -4.99
C SER A 99 -8.01 -0.92 -4.84
N LYS A 100 -8.30 -2.22 -4.88
CA LYS A 100 -9.66 -2.73 -4.65
C LYS A 100 -10.14 -2.32 -3.25
N TRP A 101 -9.33 -2.49 -2.21
CA TRP A 101 -9.70 -2.08 -0.87
C TRP A 101 -10.00 -0.58 -0.74
N ALA A 102 -9.33 0.26 -1.54
CA ALA A 102 -9.64 1.70 -1.61
C ALA A 102 -11.01 1.95 -2.26
N GLU A 103 -11.30 1.31 -3.40
CA GLU A 103 -12.61 1.39 -4.05
C GLU A 103 -13.74 0.90 -3.12
N TRP A 104 -13.50 -0.22 -2.42
CA TRP A 104 -14.43 -0.79 -1.44
C TRP A 104 -14.65 0.14 -0.25
N LYS A 105 -13.62 0.85 0.21
CA LYS A 105 -13.76 1.84 1.29
C LYS A 105 -14.70 2.97 0.87
N ASP A 106 -14.59 3.44 -0.36
CA ASP A 106 -15.46 4.49 -0.91
C ASP A 106 -16.90 3.96 -1.07
N ASP A 107 -17.09 2.75 -1.61
CA ASP A 107 -18.41 2.11 -1.73
C ASP A 107 -19.08 1.81 -0.36
N ILE A 108 -18.30 1.51 0.68
CA ILE A 108 -18.78 1.35 2.06
C ILE A 108 -19.23 2.70 2.63
N ALA A 109 -18.49 3.77 2.38
CA ALA A 109 -18.86 5.12 2.80
C ALA A 109 -20.20 5.55 2.16
N ASP A 110 -20.43 5.16 0.91
CA ASP A 110 -21.69 5.36 0.19
C ASP A 110 -22.81 4.41 0.65
N GLY A 111 -22.49 3.39 1.44
CA GLY A 111 -23.47 2.47 2.01
C GLY A 111 -23.96 1.38 1.07
N LEU A 112 -23.24 1.13 0.00
CA LEU A 112 -23.63 0.23 -1.09
C LEU A 112 -23.18 -1.22 -0.85
N VAL A 113 -22.47 -1.48 0.24
CA VAL A 113 -21.80 -2.77 0.49
C VAL A 113 -22.53 -3.60 1.54
N TYR A 114 -22.80 -4.86 1.17
CA TYR A 114 -23.41 -5.85 2.03
C TYR A 114 -22.52 -7.09 2.12
N LYS A 115 -22.40 -7.65 3.34
CA LYS A 115 -21.71 -8.90 3.62
C LYS A 115 -22.68 -9.97 4.08
N MET A 116 -22.35 -11.22 3.79
CA MET A 116 -23.07 -12.39 4.25
C MET A 116 -22.07 -13.47 4.68
N ASP A 117 -22.26 -13.95 5.91
CA ASP A 117 -21.50 -15.04 6.51
C ASP A 117 -22.34 -16.31 6.36
N ASP A 118 -22.16 -17.07 5.29
CA ASP A 118 -22.91 -18.30 5.05
C ASP A 118 -22.05 -19.36 4.36
N GLU A 119 -21.51 -20.24 5.20
CA GLU A 119 -20.71 -21.40 4.79
C GLU A 119 -21.51 -22.34 3.88
N ASP A 120 -22.83 -22.44 4.01
CA ASP A 120 -23.64 -23.41 3.26
C ASP A 120 -23.87 -22.96 1.80
N ILE A 121 -24.11 -21.66 1.56
CA ILE A 121 -24.24 -21.12 0.21
C ILE A 121 -22.89 -21.16 -0.53
N LEU A 122 -21.81 -20.79 0.15
CA LEU A 122 -20.46 -20.85 -0.42
C LEU A 122 -20.02 -22.29 -0.70
N THR A 123 -20.36 -23.23 0.19
CA THR A 123 -20.14 -24.67 -0.04
C THR A 123 -20.95 -25.19 -1.22
N ARG A 124 -22.17 -24.68 -1.43
CA ARG A 124 -23.00 -25.06 -2.58
C ARG A 124 -22.44 -24.52 -3.89
N GLN A 125 -21.99 -23.26 -3.94
CA GLN A 125 -21.25 -22.70 -5.07
C GLN A 125 -19.96 -23.48 -5.33
N ARG A 126 -19.22 -23.86 -4.27
CA ARG A 126 -18.01 -24.69 -4.36
C ARG A 126 -18.29 -26.02 -5.06
N ARG A 127 -19.32 -26.77 -4.63
CA ARG A 127 -19.67 -28.06 -5.25
C ARG A 127 -20.08 -27.94 -6.72
N LEU A 128 -20.68 -26.82 -7.14
CA LEU A 128 -21.01 -26.60 -8.55
C LEU A 128 -19.76 -26.41 -9.40
N ASN A 129 -18.73 -25.75 -8.85
CA ASN A 129 -17.45 -25.53 -9.53
C ASN A 129 -16.50 -26.74 -9.47
N ASP A 130 -16.66 -27.67 -8.53
CA ASP A 130 -15.84 -28.89 -8.42
C ASP A 130 -15.93 -29.80 -9.67
N ASN A 131 -16.98 -29.64 -10.49
CA ASN A 131 -17.09 -30.34 -11.78
C ASN A 131 -16.20 -29.74 -12.88
N ILE A 132 -15.62 -28.54 -12.66
CA ILE A 132 -14.83 -27.77 -13.62
C ILE A 132 -13.39 -27.58 -13.10
N GLU A 133 -13.22 -27.34 -11.80
CA GLU A 133 -11.92 -27.09 -11.16
C GLU A 133 -11.49 -28.28 -10.28
N PRO A 134 -10.23 -28.73 -10.34
CA PRO A 134 -9.72 -29.76 -9.44
C PRO A 134 -9.73 -29.29 -7.99
N ILE A 135 -9.97 -30.21 -7.05
CA ILE A 135 -9.85 -29.93 -5.62
C ILE A 135 -8.36 -29.78 -5.28
N VAL A 136 -7.93 -28.53 -5.12
CA VAL A 136 -6.59 -28.15 -4.71
C VAL A 136 -6.66 -27.21 -3.50
N ASP A 137 -5.70 -27.31 -2.59
CA ASP A 137 -5.62 -26.47 -1.38
C ASP A 137 -5.40 -24.98 -1.69
N TRP A 138 -5.04 -24.66 -2.93
CA TRP A 138 -4.81 -23.32 -3.43
C TRP A 138 -5.56 -23.10 -4.75
N PRO A 139 -6.23 -21.95 -4.96
CA PRO A 139 -6.24 -20.75 -4.11
C PRO A 139 -7.14 -20.89 -2.87
N ALA A 140 -6.74 -20.22 -1.78
CA ALA A 140 -7.58 -20.09 -0.59
C ALA A 140 -8.93 -19.47 -0.96
N LYS A 141 -10.03 -19.99 -0.39
CA LYS A 141 -11.40 -19.52 -0.69
C LYS A 141 -11.96 -18.82 0.54
N SER A 142 -12.63 -17.67 0.36
CA SER A 142 -13.23 -16.91 1.46
C SER A 142 -14.47 -17.61 2.01
N LYS A 143 -14.73 -17.42 3.31
CA LYS A 143 -15.95 -17.87 4.01
C LYS A 143 -17.04 -16.80 4.08
N GLN A 144 -16.72 -15.60 3.60
CA GLN A 144 -17.62 -14.46 3.50
C GLN A 144 -17.89 -14.16 2.02
N LEU A 145 -19.12 -13.76 1.73
CA LEU A 145 -19.52 -13.21 0.45
C LEU A 145 -19.80 -11.73 0.64
N VAL A 146 -19.10 -10.89 -0.12
CA VAL A 146 -19.29 -9.45 -0.08
C VAL A 146 -19.71 -8.98 -1.46
N ILE A 147 -20.81 -8.21 -1.53
CA ILE A 147 -21.40 -7.75 -2.79
C ILE A 147 -21.64 -6.24 -2.71
N ARG A 148 -21.35 -5.56 -3.82
CA ARG A 148 -21.74 -4.18 -4.07
C ARG A 148 -23.14 -4.14 -4.70
N SER A 149 -24.06 -3.40 -4.09
CA SER A 149 -25.38 -3.11 -4.64
C SER A 149 -25.33 -1.82 -5.46
N SER A 150 -25.79 -1.85 -6.71
CA SER A 150 -25.80 -0.66 -7.60
C SER A 150 -26.76 0.43 -7.13
N ASN A 151 -27.79 0.06 -6.35
CA ASN A 151 -28.91 0.95 -6.00
C ASN A 151 -29.06 1.11 -4.47
N GLY A 152 -28.12 0.61 -3.67
CA GLY A 152 -28.19 0.66 -2.20
C GLY A 152 -29.34 -0.14 -1.59
N GLN A 153 -30.05 -0.94 -2.39
CA GLN A 153 -31.06 -1.88 -1.91
C GLN A 153 -30.39 -3.20 -1.55
N LEU A 154 -30.93 -3.91 -0.55
CA LEU A 154 -30.46 -5.28 -0.27
C LEU A 154 -30.58 -6.10 -1.56
N PRO A 155 -29.55 -6.89 -1.93
CA PRO A 155 -29.63 -7.73 -3.11
C PRO A 155 -30.80 -8.72 -2.98
N THR A 156 -31.85 -8.54 -3.82
CA THR A 156 -33.13 -9.28 -3.71
C THR A 156 -33.18 -10.56 -4.56
N PHE A 157 -32.16 -10.86 -5.38
CA PHE A 157 -32.22 -11.95 -6.37
C PHE A 157 -30.88 -12.68 -6.50
N ILE A 158 -30.75 -13.99 -6.79
CA ILE A 158 -31.44 -15.29 -6.54
C ILE A 158 -30.57 -16.33 -7.26
N GLY A 159 -30.54 -17.57 -6.78
CA GLY A 159 -30.08 -18.71 -7.58
C GLY A 159 -30.46 -20.06 -6.98
N LYS A 160 -31.73 -20.46 -7.12
CA LYS A 160 -32.05 -21.89 -7.20
C LYS A 160 -31.36 -22.43 -8.45
N TYR A 161 -30.13 -22.93 -8.33
CA TYR A 161 -29.61 -23.90 -9.28
C TYR A 161 -30.22 -25.25 -8.90
N ASP A 162 -31.46 -25.48 -9.32
CA ASP A 162 -31.97 -26.85 -9.49
C ASP A 162 -31.46 -27.36 -10.83
N SER A 163 -30.27 -27.96 -10.82
CA SER A 163 -29.96 -28.97 -11.81
C SER A 163 -30.47 -30.30 -11.27
N GLN A 164 -31.63 -30.71 -11.79
CA GLN A 164 -32.11 -32.08 -11.83
C GLN A 164 -32.75 -32.65 -10.54
N SER A 165 -33.92 -32.12 -10.18
CA SER A 165 -35.08 -32.99 -9.92
C SER A 165 -36.37 -32.20 -10.04
N ASP A 166 -37.26 -32.73 -10.88
CA ASP A 166 -38.64 -32.30 -11.03
C ASP A 166 -39.33 -32.20 -9.67
N THR A 167 -39.81 -31.01 -9.32
CA THR A 167 -41.17 -30.72 -8.82
C THR A 167 -41.16 -29.32 -8.20
N LEU A 168 -41.94 -28.43 -8.79
CA LEU A 168 -42.27 -27.13 -8.20
C LEU A 168 -43.11 -27.42 -6.93
N PRO A 169 -42.71 -27.02 -5.70
CA PRO A 169 -43.67 -26.92 -4.62
C PRO A 169 -44.47 -25.67 -4.89
N SER A 170 -45.68 -25.86 -5.41
CA SER A 170 -46.75 -24.87 -5.39
C SER A 170 -47.12 -24.61 -3.92
N ASN A 171 -46.39 -23.73 -3.26
CA ASN A 171 -46.96 -23.00 -2.14
C ASN A 171 -46.23 -21.68 -1.94
N GLY A 172 -47.02 -20.61 -1.89
CA GLY A 172 -46.61 -19.22 -1.77
C GLY A 172 -46.00 -18.87 -0.42
N SER A 173 -45.03 -19.64 0.05
CA SER A 173 -44.06 -19.19 1.02
C SER A 173 -42.80 -18.88 0.25
N SER A 174 -42.60 -17.61 -0.08
CA SER A 174 -41.25 -17.07 -0.23
C SER A 174 -40.49 -17.53 1.00
N VAL A 175 -39.69 -18.59 0.87
CA VAL A 175 -38.72 -19.00 1.88
C VAL A 175 -37.73 -17.86 1.91
N GLN A 176 -38.11 -16.82 2.64
CA GLN A 176 -37.31 -15.70 3.06
C GLN A 176 -36.36 -16.29 4.07
N ARG A 177 -35.41 -17.09 3.57
CA ARG A 177 -34.16 -17.33 4.23
C ARG A 177 -33.44 -15.99 4.18
N SER A 178 -33.83 -15.11 5.09
CA SER A 178 -33.09 -13.96 5.54
C SER A 178 -31.79 -14.45 6.19
N HIS A 179 -30.92 -15.10 5.42
CA HIS A 179 -29.54 -15.20 5.82
C HIS A 179 -29.01 -13.78 5.68
N GLN A 180 -28.66 -13.24 6.85
CA GLN A 180 -28.72 -11.83 7.16
C GLN A 180 -27.61 -11.09 6.43
N TRP A 181 -27.92 -10.53 5.25
CA TRP A 181 -27.08 -9.50 4.65
C TRP A 181 -26.89 -8.37 5.67
N LYS A 182 -25.68 -8.22 6.17
CA LYS A 182 -25.29 -7.13 7.06
C LYS A 182 -24.69 -6.04 6.20
N ARG A 183 -25.20 -4.83 6.33
CA ARG A 183 -24.56 -3.66 5.71
C ARG A 183 -23.21 -3.46 6.41
N VAL A 184 -22.15 -3.37 5.63
CA VAL A 184 -20.81 -3.10 6.15
C VAL A 184 -20.72 -1.62 6.48
N GLN A 185 -20.27 -1.28 7.69
CA GLN A 185 -20.08 0.12 8.09
C GLN A 185 -18.62 0.57 8.01
N GLY A 186 -17.68 -0.37 7.97
CA GLY A 186 -16.27 -0.06 7.81
C GLY A 186 -15.47 -1.24 7.25
N LEU A 187 -14.31 -0.92 6.68
CA LEU A 187 -13.44 -1.91 6.05
C LEU A 187 -12.94 -2.99 7.02
N HIS A 188 -12.82 -2.66 8.32
CA HIS A 188 -12.41 -3.58 9.39
C HIS A 188 -13.36 -4.77 9.59
N GLU A 189 -14.59 -4.67 9.07
CA GLU A 189 -15.60 -5.72 9.15
C GLU A 189 -15.45 -6.80 8.08
N ILE A 190 -14.60 -6.55 7.07
CA ILE A 190 -14.30 -7.47 5.97
C ILE A 190 -12.96 -8.13 6.27
N GLU A 191 -12.96 -9.46 6.34
CA GLU A 191 -11.73 -10.23 6.57
C GLU A 191 -10.84 -10.21 5.31
N ASN A 192 -9.57 -9.82 5.42
CA ASN A 192 -8.65 -10.01 4.31
C ASN A 192 -8.17 -11.47 4.31
N LEU A 193 -8.59 -12.24 3.31
CA LEU A 193 -8.23 -13.66 3.16
C LEU A 193 -6.71 -13.90 3.10
N TYR A 194 -5.94 -12.89 2.71
CA TYR A 194 -4.49 -12.96 2.58
C TYR A 194 -3.73 -12.35 3.78
N ASP A 195 -4.42 -11.76 4.75
CA ASP A 195 -3.79 -11.22 5.94
C ASP A 195 -3.70 -12.29 7.05
N LEU A 196 -2.56 -12.98 7.10
CA LEU A 196 -2.23 -13.92 8.19
C LEU A 196 -1.63 -13.20 9.42
N GLY A 197 -1.64 -11.86 9.43
CA GLY A 197 -0.95 -10.99 10.38
C GLY A 197 0.55 -10.87 10.07
N PHE A 198 1.19 -9.80 10.59
CA PHE A 198 2.58 -9.45 10.27
C PHE A 198 3.56 -10.64 10.38
N GLY A 199 3.48 -11.41 11.46
CA GLY A 199 4.36 -12.57 11.67
C GLY A 199 4.05 -13.77 10.77
N GLY A 200 2.78 -14.00 10.42
CA GLY A 200 2.35 -15.04 9.50
C GLY A 200 2.79 -14.73 8.06
N ASN A 201 2.59 -13.49 7.64
CA ASN A 201 2.97 -13.00 6.31
C ASN A 201 4.50 -13.03 6.12
N LEU A 202 5.29 -12.65 7.14
CA LEU A 202 6.76 -12.73 7.09
C LEU A 202 7.29 -14.17 7.07
N ARG A 203 6.67 -15.08 7.83
CA ARG A 203 7.09 -16.49 7.88
C ARG A 203 6.79 -17.25 6.60
N GLY A 204 5.76 -16.86 5.84
CA GLY A 204 5.51 -17.40 4.51
C GLY A 204 6.54 -16.96 3.44
N ILE A 205 7.19 -15.81 3.64
CA ILE A 205 8.18 -15.23 2.72
C ILE A 205 9.61 -15.73 3.01
N LEU A 206 9.90 -16.09 4.26
CA LEU A 206 11.19 -16.64 4.67
C LEU A 206 11.14 -18.17 4.61
N PRO A 207 11.71 -18.82 3.56
CA PRO A 207 11.92 -20.26 3.60
C PRO A 207 12.93 -20.54 4.72
N PHE A 208 12.54 -21.37 5.67
CA PHE A 208 13.52 -22.12 6.46
C PHE A 208 14.01 -23.29 5.62
#